data_AF-A0A3S3LG00-F1
#
_entry.id   AF-A0A3S3LG00-F1
#
_cell.length_a   1.000
_cell.length_b   1.000
_cell.length_c   1.000
_cell.angle_alpha   90.00
_cell.angle_beta   90.00
_cell.angle_gamma   90.00
#
_symmetry.space_group_name_H-M   'P 1'
#
loop_
_entity.id
_entity.type
_entity.pdbx_description
1 polymer ?
#
loop_
_entity_poly.entity_id
_entity_poly.type
_entity_poly.pdbx_seq_one_letter_code
_entity_poly.pdbx_strand_id
1 'polypeptide(L)'
;MMRMVRSALALLFAAAVLYGMQHTRPLYSDITSPIVSSGGMNKRVEASAFALSLDSARVARVLNVETFGKSKTYTSSGVWVVVEGEAEAKFATLGLTSGEWLSSSGVRYVLTDRVPATIEMMPGDAYHPGLPRRVLLMFEVPEDAVAGGTVVVARTKLLPLDDEIRIATNVSDKDIEPAITVRRNQEGPPWTVLPQR
;
A
#
# COMPACT_ATOMS: atom_id res chain seq x y z
N MET A 1 21.53 53.32 -26.38
CA MET A 1 22.10 52.25 -25.52
C MET A 1 21.37 52.08 -24.19
N MET A 2 21.20 53.14 -23.37
CA MET A 2 20.56 53.08 -22.05
C MET A 2 19.15 52.45 -22.02
N ARG A 3 18.35 52.66 -23.09
CA ARG A 3 16.98 52.12 -23.21
C ARG A 3 16.95 50.60 -23.39
N MET A 4 17.89 50.05 -24.17
CA MET A 4 18.02 48.59 -24.36
C MET A 4 18.45 47.89 -23.08
N VAL A 5 19.40 48.48 -22.34
CA VAL A 5 19.87 47.93 -21.06
C VAL A 5 18.72 47.88 -20.03
N ARG A 6 17.92 48.94 -19.95
CA ARG A 6 16.73 48.97 -19.08
C ARG A 6 15.68 47.93 -19.47
N SER A 7 15.41 47.77 -20.76
CA SER A 7 14.46 46.75 -21.24
C SER A 7 14.96 45.32 -20.97
N ALA A 8 16.27 45.05 -21.15
CA ALA A 8 16.86 43.75 -20.85
C ALA A 8 16.81 43.41 -19.35
N LEU A 9 17.10 44.38 -18.48
CA LEU A 9 16.98 44.23 -17.04
C LEU A 9 15.53 43.97 -16.60
N ALA A 10 14.57 44.69 -17.17
CA ALA A 10 13.15 44.48 -16.90
C ALA A 10 12.68 43.08 -17.32
N LEU A 11 13.16 42.59 -18.48
CA LEU A 11 12.88 41.24 -18.97
C LEU A 11 13.46 40.15 -18.06
N LEU A 12 14.72 40.31 -17.63
CA LEU A 12 15.36 39.40 -16.68
C LEU A 12 14.63 39.38 -15.34
N PHE A 13 14.23 40.54 -14.84
CA PHE A 13 13.46 40.64 -13.60
C PHE A 13 12.10 39.95 -13.73
N ALA A 14 11.37 40.19 -14.83
CA ALA A 14 10.10 39.51 -15.09
C ALA A 14 10.27 38.00 -15.20
N ALA A 15 11.32 37.52 -15.88
CA ALA A 15 11.63 36.09 -15.97
C ALA A 15 11.97 35.47 -14.60
N ALA A 16 12.74 36.17 -13.77
CA ALA A 16 13.06 35.72 -12.42
C ALA A 16 11.81 35.65 -11.52
N VAL A 17 10.92 36.64 -11.62
CA VAL A 17 9.63 36.64 -10.90
C VAL A 17 8.75 35.50 -11.37
N LEU A 18 8.62 35.27 -12.68
CA LEU A 18 7.86 34.15 -13.24
C LEU A 18 8.44 32.80 -12.83
N TYR A 19 9.76 32.65 -12.82
CA TYR A 19 10.43 31.44 -12.34
C TYR A 19 10.17 31.20 -10.85
N GLY A 20 10.27 32.23 -10.01
CA GLY A 20 9.92 32.16 -8.59
C GLY A 20 8.44 31.78 -8.37
N MET A 21 7.53 32.34 -9.16
CA MET A 21 6.11 31.99 -9.11
C MET A 21 5.83 30.56 -9.60
N GLN A 22 6.57 30.07 -10.60
CA GLN A 22 6.45 28.70 -11.08
C GLN A 22 6.92 27.70 -10.02
N HIS A 23 7.99 28.03 -9.28
CA HIS A 23 8.57 27.14 -8.28
C HIS A 23 7.88 27.17 -6.92
N THR A 24 7.16 28.26 -6.61
CA THR A 24 6.42 28.41 -5.33
C THR A 24 4.95 28.02 -5.43
N ARG A 25 4.44 27.72 -6.63
CA ARG A 25 3.10 27.16 -6.80
C ARG A 25 3.17 25.65 -6.53
N PRO A 26 2.52 25.15 -5.46
CA PRO A 26 2.34 23.72 -5.32
C PRO A 26 1.61 23.21 -6.57
N LEU A 27 2.06 22.08 -7.11
CA LEU A 27 1.38 21.48 -8.24
C LEU A 27 -0.04 21.08 -7.80
N TYR A 28 -0.99 21.03 -8.75
CA TYR A 28 -2.36 20.57 -8.44
C TYR A 28 -2.35 19.19 -7.76
N SER A 29 -1.36 18.35 -8.07
CA SER A 29 -1.13 17.06 -7.41
C SER A 29 -0.91 17.17 -5.90
N ASP A 30 -0.29 18.25 -5.43
CA ASP A 30 0.09 18.42 -4.02
C ASP A 30 -1.10 18.90 -3.19
N ILE A 31 -2.02 19.65 -3.80
CA ILE A 31 -3.24 20.16 -3.15
C ILE A 31 -4.28 19.05 -2.97
N THR A 32 -4.31 18.07 -3.88
CA THR A 32 -5.21 16.91 -3.80
C THR A 32 -4.50 15.65 -3.31
N SER A 33 -3.29 15.76 -2.75
CA SER A 33 -2.55 14.60 -2.29
C SER A 33 -3.17 14.00 -1.03
N PRO A 34 -3.10 12.66 -0.84
CA PRO A 34 -3.59 12.01 0.37
C PRO A 34 -2.87 12.53 1.62
N ILE A 35 -3.57 12.51 2.76
CA ILE A 35 -2.94 12.77 4.05
C ILE A 35 -2.17 11.51 4.45
N VAL A 36 -0.84 11.57 4.36
CA VAL A 36 0.03 10.41 4.55
C VAL A 36 0.43 10.24 6.02
N SER A 37 0.03 9.13 6.63
CA SER A 37 0.56 8.65 7.91
C SER A 37 1.54 7.52 7.67
N SER A 38 2.79 7.66 8.13
CA SER A 38 3.85 6.67 7.89
C SER A 38 4.30 5.97 9.18
N GLY A 39 4.65 4.69 9.07
CA GLY A 39 5.25 3.92 10.16
C GLY A 39 5.99 2.67 9.67
N GLY A 40 6.40 1.83 10.63
CA GLY A 40 7.06 0.56 10.35
C GLY A 40 6.23 -0.62 10.84
N MET A 41 6.61 -1.83 10.42
CA MET A 41 5.96 -3.08 10.87
C MET A 41 5.92 -3.21 12.40
N ASN A 42 4.93 -3.97 12.89
CA ASN A 42 4.64 -4.20 14.30
C ASN A 42 4.34 -2.93 15.11
N LYS A 43 4.04 -1.82 14.43
CA LYS A 43 3.55 -0.59 15.04
C LYS A 43 2.17 -0.28 14.51
N ARG A 44 1.31 0.17 15.41
CA ARG A 44 0.01 0.73 15.03
C ARG A 44 0.22 2.13 14.49
N VAL A 45 -0.09 2.32 13.22
CA VAL A 45 -0.06 3.63 12.55
C VAL A 45 -1.46 4.18 12.53
N GLU A 46 -1.61 5.42 12.98
CA GLU A 46 -2.90 6.09 13.03
C GLU A 46 -3.00 7.16 11.94
N ALA A 47 -4.07 7.08 11.16
CA ALA A 47 -4.55 8.19 10.36
C ALA A 47 -5.77 8.85 11.05
N SER A 48 -6.42 9.79 10.38
CA SER A 48 -7.57 10.48 10.95
C SER A 48 -8.80 9.56 11.04
N ALA A 49 -9.09 8.78 10.00
CA ALA A 49 -10.30 7.98 9.87
C ALA A 49 -10.11 6.51 10.28
N PHE A 50 -8.90 5.97 10.13
CA PHE A 50 -8.58 4.58 10.42
C PHE A 50 -7.18 4.40 10.99
N ALA A 51 -6.92 3.23 11.56
CA ALA A 51 -5.60 2.79 11.99
C ALA A 51 -5.28 1.45 11.34
N LEU A 52 -3.99 1.21 11.15
CA LEU A 52 -3.47 -0.01 10.54
C LEU A 52 -2.20 -0.45 11.27
N SER A 53 -2.04 -1.74 11.52
CA SER A 53 -0.78 -2.38 11.89
C SER A 53 -0.50 -3.53 10.93
N LEU A 54 0.77 -3.77 10.64
CA LEU A 54 1.20 -4.97 9.94
C LEU A 54 1.97 -5.86 10.91
N ASP A 55 1.55 -7.11 11.01
CA ASP A 55 2.10 -8.08 11.95
C ASP A 55 3.15 -8.95 11.25
N SER A 56 2.90 -9.32 9.99
CA SER A 56 3.78 -10.19 9.22
C SER A 56 3.80 -9.78 7.74
N ALA A 57 4.95 -9.97 7.11
CA ALA A 57 5.10 -9.85 5.67
C ALA A 57 6.01 -10.99 5.21
N ARG A 58 5.53 -11.80 4.28
CA ARG A 58 6.23 -12.99 3.76
C ARG A 58 6.24 -12.94 2.26
N VAL A 59 7.29 -13.53 1.66
CA VAL A 59 7.44 -13.55 0.21
C VAL A 59 7.68 -14.97 -0.24
N ALA A 60 7.02 -15.38 -1.31
CA ALA A 60 7.19 -16.71 -1.88
C ALA A 60 7.09 -16.76 -3.40
N ARG A 61 7.74 -17.74 -4.02
CA ARG A 61 7.62 -17.99 -5.47
C ARG A 61 6.28 -18.63 -5.83
N VAL A 62 5.78 -19.49 -4.95
CA VAL A 62 4.52 -20.22 -5.13
C VAL A 62 3.55 -19.92 -4.01
N LEU A 63 2.29 -19.69 -4.38
CA LEU A 63 1.21 -19.47 -3.44
C LEU A 63 0.19 -20.61 -3.55
N ASN A 64 -0.01 -21.35 -2.48
CA ASN A 64 -1.08 -22.35 -2.37
C ASN A 64 -2.24 -21.73 -1.59
N VAL A 65 -3.45 -21.84 -2.12
CA VAL A 65 -4.66 -21.38 -1.44
C VAL A 65 -5.55 -22.58 -1.16
N GLU A 66 -5.84 -22.79 0.12
CA GLU A 66 -6.71 -23.86 0.60
C GLU A 66 -8.03 -23.30 1.11
N THR A 67 -9.12 -23.64 0.43
CA THR A 67 -10.48 -23.20 0.78
C THR A 67 -11.45 -24.37 0.63
N PHE A 68 -12.27 -24.61 1.65
CA PHE A 68 -13.35 -25.62 1.61
C PHE A 68 -12.89 -27.00 1.12
N GLY A 69 -11.73 -27.47 1.59
CA GLY A 69 -11.15 -28.76 1.21
C GLY A 69 -10.56 -28.83 -0.20
N LYS A 70 -10.51 -27.71 -0.94
CA LYS A 70 -9.84 -27.60 -2.24
C LYS A 70 -8.55 -26.80 -2.08
N SER A 71 -7.47 -27.31 -2.64
CA SER A 71 -6.20 -26.59 -2.77
C SER A 71 -5.99 -26.16 -4.21
N LYS A 72 -5.57 -24.91 -4.42
CA LYS A 72 -5.18 -24.39 -5.73
C LYS A 72 -3.85 -23.67 -5.63
N THR A 73 -2.93 -24.05 -6.51
CA THR A 73 -1.60 -23.46 -6.61
C THR A 73 -1.60 -22.31 -7.61
N TYR A 74 -0.95 -21.22 -7.24
CA TYR A 74 -0.77 -20.01 -8.02
C TYR A 74 0.72 -19.74 -8.22
N THR A 75 1.11 -19.64 -9.48
CA THR A 75 2.46 -19.25 -9.90
C THR A 75 2.44 -17.85 -10.52
N SER A 76 3.57 -17.17 -10.41
CA SER A 76 3.82 -15.84 -10.94
C SER A 76 5.13 -15.84 -11.74
N SER A 77 5.27 -14.87 -12.65
CA SER A 77 6.58 -14.55 -13.24
C SER A 77 7.50 -13.77 -12.28
N GLY A 78 6.93 -13.16 -11.24
CA GLY A 78 7.63 -12.58 -10.10
C GLY A 78 7.43 -13.43 -8.85
N VAL A 79 7.13 -12.77 -7.74
CA VAL A 79 6.88 -13.40 -6.44
C VAL A 79 5.60 -12.88 -5.81
N TRP A 80 5.05 -13.70 -4.92
CA TRP A 80 3.92 -13.37 -4.09
C TRP A 80 4.40 -12.69 -2.82
N VAL A 81 3.87 -11.51 -2.53
CA VAL A 81 4.03 -10.87 -1.22
C VAL A 81 2.72 -11.05 -0.48
N VAL A 82 2.78 -11.67 0.70
CA VAL A 82 1.64 -11.92 1.59
C VAL A 82 1.87 -11.17 2.89
N VAL A 83 0.99 -10.23 3.19
CA VAL A 83 1.08 -9.37 4.37
C VAL A 83 -0.13 -9.60 5.25
N GLU A 84 0.11 -9.87 6.53
CA GLU A 84 -0.94 -9.92 7.55
C GLU A 84 -0.86 -8.70 8.45
N GLY A 85 -2.01 -8.21 8.87
CA GLY A 85 -2.11 -7.09 9.79
C GLY A 85 -3.49 -6.96 10.39
N GLU A 86 -3.74 -5.81 11.01
CA GLU A 86 -5.04 -5.42 11.55
C GLU A 86 -5.39 -4.01 11.12
N ALA A 87 -6.66 -3.81 10.76
CA ALA A 87 -7.20 -2.51 10.44
C ALA A 87 -8.43 -2.21 11.30
N GLU A 88 -8.60 -0.95 11.66
CA GLU A 88 -9.70 -0.47 12.50
C GLU A 88 -10.16 0.90 12.03
N ALA A 89 -11.48 1.14 12.00
CA ALA A 89 -11.99 2.50 11.82
C ALA A 89 -11.95 3.26 13.15
N LYS A 90 -11.80 4.59 13.15
CA LYS A 90 -11.69 5.37 14.39
C LYS A 90 -13.01 5.97 14.84
N PHE A 91 -13.75 6.59 13.91
CA PHE A 91 -14.91 7.42 14.25
C PHE A 91 -16.22 6.94 13.64
N ALA A 92 -16.17 6.40 12.43
CA ALA A 92 -17.35 5.93 11.71
C ALA A 92 -17.01 4.69 10.91
N THR A 93 -18.03 3.89 10.62
CA THR A 93 -17.89 2.73 9.75
C THR A 93 -17.33 3.15 8.39
N LEU A 94 -16.28 2.47 7.91
CA LEU A 94 -15.69 2.74 6.61
C LEU A 94 -15.27 1.44 5.90
N GLY A 95 -15.29 1.46 4.58
CA GLY A 95 -14.66 0.44 3.74
C GLY A 95 -13.23 0.85 3.42
N LEU A 96 -12.29 -0.09 3.51
CA LEU A 96 -10.97 0.04 2.90
C LEU A 96 -11.02 -0.75 1.60
N THR A 97 -10.69 -0.10 0.48
CA THR A 97 -10.78 -0.73 -0.85
C THR A 97 -9.48 -0.62 -1.64
N SER A 98 -8.49 0.12 -1.11
CA SER A 98 -7.19 0.29 -1.74
C SER A 98 -6.09 -0.30 -0.86
N GLY A 99 -5.48 -1.38 -1.34
CA GLY A 99 -4.19 -1.88 -0.86
C GLY A 99 -3.20 -1.90 -2.01
N GLU A 100 -2.01 -1.36 -1.79
CA GLU A 100 -0.95 -1.29 -2.78
C GLU A 100 0.41 -1.61 -2.14
N TRP A 101 1.30 -2.20 -2.93
CA TRP A 101 2.70 -2.34 -2.62
C TRP A 101 3.49 -1.27 -3.37
N LEU A 102 4.15 -0.38 -2.64
CA LEU A 102 5.04 0.63 -3.19
C LEU A 102 6.48 0.12 -3.13
N SER A 103 7.09 -0.11 -4.28
CA SER A 103 8.51 -0.48 -4.37
C SER A 103 9.41 0.71 -3.99
N SER A 104 10.66 0.41 -3.67
CA SER A 104 11.70 1.42 -3.46
C SER A 104 11.96 2.30 -4.69
N SER A 105 11.66 1.78 -5.89
CA SER A 105 11.69 2.53 -7.16
C SER A 105 10.47 3.42 -7.41
N GLY A 106 9.47 3.40 -6.51
CA GLY A 106 8.26 4.22 -6.61
C GLY A 106 7.12 3.61 -7.43
N VAL A 107 7.24 2.36 -7.88
CA VAL A 107 6.20 1.64 -8.61
C VAL A 107 5.17 1.09 -7.63
N ARG A 108 3.88 1.30 -7.94
CA ARG A 108 2.75 0.81 -7.14
C ARG A 108 2.15 -0.45 -7.78
N TYR A 109 2.10 -1.54 -7.01
CA TYR A 109 1.45 -2.79 -7.39
C TYR A 109 0.17 -2.96 -6.59
N VAL A 110 -0.90 -3.42 -7.24
CA VAL A 110 -2.22 -3.51 -6.64
C VAL A 110 -2.46 -4.90 -6.05
N LEU A 111 -3.46 -5.03 -5.17
CA LEU A 111 -3.91 -6.34 -4.69
C LEU A 111 -4.22 -7.27 -5.86
N THR A 112 -3.84 -8.54 -5.74
CA THR A 112 -4.17 -9.56 -6.73
C THR A 112 -5.67 -9.83 -6.76
N ASP A 113 -6.21 -10.01 -7.97
CA ASP A 113 -7.57 -10.49 -8.23
C ASP A 113 -7.60 -12.00 -8.54
N ARG A 114 -6.43 -12.66 -8.56
CA ARG A 114 -6.29 -14.07 -8.95
C ARG A 114 -6.72 -15.04 -7.85
N VAL A 115 -6.68 -14.60 -6.60
CA VAL A 115 -7.06 -15.38 -5.41
C VAL A 115 -8.58 -15.38 -5.26
N PRO A 116 -9.22 -16.50 -4.89
CA PRO A 116 -10.67 -16.55 -4.75
C PRO A 116 -11.16 -15.61 -3.65
N ALA A 117 -12.28 -14.93 -3.90
CA ALA A 117 -12.92 -14.01 -2.94
C ALA A 117 -13.33 -14.66 -1.60
N THR A 118 -13.28 -16.00 -1.51
CA THR A 118 -13.47 -16.75 -0.26
C THR A 118 -12.34 -16.54 0.75
N ILE A 119 -11.16 -16.10 0.28
CA ILE A 119 -10.11 -15.51 1.12
C ILE A 119 -10.43 -14.02 1.20
N GLU A 120 -11.00 -13.59 2.33
CA GLU A 120 -11.37 -12.19 2.59
C GLU A 120 -10.11 -11.35 2.83
N MET A 121 -9.40 -11.00 1.75
CA MET A 121 -8.12 -10.29 1.79
C MET A 121 -8.23 -8.94 2.50
N MET A 122 -9.21 -8.14 2.11
CA MET A 122 -9.59 -6.93 2.82
C MET A 122 -11.10 -7.04 3.00
N PRO A 123 -11.60 -7.47 4.17
CA PRO A 123 -13.03 -7.69 4.36
C PRO A 123 -13.77 -6.37 4.12
N GLY A 124 -14.36 -6.25 2.93
CA GLY A 124 -14.64 -4.97 2.26
C GLY A 124 -15.82 -4.19 2.80
N ASP A 125 -16.63 -4.76 3.70
CA ASP A 125 -17.96 -4.19 3.87
C ASP A 125 -18.06 -3.15 4.98
N ALA A 126 -17.26 -3.26 6.05
CA ALA A 126 -17.32 -2.31 7.17
C ALA A 126 -16.24 -2.57 8.23
N TYR A 127 -15.25 -1.68 8.34
CA TYR A 127 -14.46 -1.55 9.56
C TYR A 127 -15.22 -0.67 10.55
N HIS A 128 -15.33 -1.10 11.80
CA HIS A 128 -16.08 -0.40 12.83
C HIS A 128 -15.15 0.22 13.88
N PRO A 129 -15.54 1.37 14.46
CA PRO A 129 -14.87 1.92 15.65
C PRO A 129 -14.76 0.91 16.79
N GLY A 130 -13.56 0.75 17.34
CA GLY A 130 -13.31 -0.11 18.50
C GLY A 130 -13.26 -1.61 18.20
N LEU A 131 -13.31 -2.02 16.92
CA LEU A 131 -13.27 -3.42 16.51
C LEU A 131 -12.17 -3.64 15.47
N PRO A 132 -10.90 -3.83 15.90
CA PRO A 132 -9.82 -4.22 15.02
C PRO A 132 -10.18 -5.51 14.29
N ARG A 133 -9.94 -5.54 12.97
CA ARG A 133 -10.14 -6.74 12.15
C ARG A 133 -8.85 -7.08 11.43
N ARG A 134 -8.53 -8.37 11.41
CA ARG A 134 -7.39 -8.88 10.64
C ARG A 134 -7.58 -8.58 9.15
N VAL A 135 -6.48 -8.30 8.47
CA VAL A 135 -6.39 -8.07 7.02
C VAL A 135 -5.28 -8.91 6.42
N LEU A 136 -5.49 -9.41 5.21
CA LEU A 136 -4.54 -10.19 4.43
C LEU A 136 -4.35 -9.55 3.05
N LEU A 137 -3.21 -8.93 2.84
CA LEU A 137 -2.91 -8.25 1.58
C LEU A 137 -1.97 -9.13 0.78
N MET A 138 -2.32 -9.40 -0.48
CA MET A 138 -1.54 -10.27 -1.36
C MET A 138 -1.27 -9.56 -2.66
N PHE A 139 0.00 -9.49 -3.03
CA PHE A 139 0.49 -8.78 -4.19
C PHE A 139 1.31 -9.70 -5.07
N GLU A 140 1.27 -9.45 -6.37
CA GLU A 140 2.17 -10.06 -7.34
C GLU A 140 3.18 -8.98 -7.76
N VAL A 141 4.45 -9.17 -7.43
CA VAL A 141 5.50 -8.17 -7.66
C VAL A 141 6.74 -8.81 -8.27
N PRO A 142 7.51 -8.08 -9.10
CA PRO A 142 8.85 -8.48 -9.48
C PRO A 142 9.77 -8.69 -8.27
N GLU A 143 10.71 -9.62 -8.37
CA GLU A 143 11.62 -10.00 -7.28
C GLU A 143 12.49 -8.80 -6.82
N ASP A 144 12.93 -7.97 -7.76
CA ASP A 144 13.69 -6.74 -7.51
C ASP A 144 12.86 -5.63 -6.83
N ALA A 145 11.53 -5.71 -6.90
CA ALA A 145 10.62 -4.73 -6.31
C ALA A 145 10.19 -5.07 -4.86
N VAL A 146 10.65 -6.21 -4.31
CA VAL A 146 10.35 -6.65 -2.95
C VAL A 146 11.16 -5.90 -1.91
N ALA A 147 12.47 -5.77 -2.12
CA ALA A 147 13.37 -5.24 -1.09
C ALA A 147 13.01 -3.79 -0.73
N GLY A 148 12.76 -3.55 0.56
CA GLY A 148 12.41 -2.22 1.08
C GLY A 148 11.03 -1.73 0.63
N GLY A 149 10.13 -2.62 0.22
CA GLY A 149 8.78 -2.24 -0.16
C GLY A 149 7.94 -1.73 1.01
N THR A 150 6.95 -0.91 0.68
CA THR A 150 6.03 -0.26 1.61
C THR A 150 4.61 -0.63 1.27
N VAL A 151 3.85 -1.08 2.26
CA VAL A 151 2.42 -1.30 2.07
C VAL A 151 1.69 0.02 2.22
N VAL A 152 0.85 0.33 1.25
CA VAL A 152 0.06 1.55 1.18
C VAL A 152 -1.41 1.16 1.23
N VAL A 153 -2.13 1.65 2.22
CA VAL A 153 -3.57 1.41 2.36
C VAL A 153 -4.29 2.75 2.39
N ALA A 154 -5.34 2.86 1.61
CA ALA A 154 -6.22 4.03 1.57
C ALA A 154 -7.68 3.61 1.51
N ARG A 155 -8.58 4.53 1.83
CA ARG A 155 -10.03 4.29 1.77
C ARG A 155 -10.47 3.87 0.37
N THR A 156 -10.07 4.62 -0.66
CA THR A 156 -10.39 4.34 -2.05
C THR A 156 -9.32 4.89 -2.99
N LYS A 157 -9.21 4.32 -4.18
CA LYS A 157 -8.33 4.82 -5.25
C LYS A 157 -8.88 6.05 -5.96
N LEU A 158 -10.19 6.30 -5.81
CA LEU A 158 -10.92 7.30 -6.60
C LEU A 158 -10.92 8.70 -5.95
N LEU A 159 -10.64 8.78 -4.64
CA LEU A 159 -10.69 10.01 -3.87
C LEU A 159 -9.30 10.30 -3.30
N PRO A 160 -8.48 11.09 -3.99
CA PRO A 160 -7.09 11.32 -3.60
C PRO A 160 -6.94 12.20 -2.35
N LEU A 161 -8.03 12.78 -1.80
CA LEU A 161 -8.02 13.59 -0.57
C LEU A 161 -8.31 12.80 0.73
N ASP A 162 -8.46 11.49 0.66
CA ASP A 162 -8.65 10.67 1.86
C ASP A 162 -7.30 10.32 2.53
N ASP A 163 -7.37 9.78 3.75
CA ASP A 163 -6.21 9.29 4.48
C ASP A 163 -5.51 8.12 3.75
N GLU A 164 -4.18 8.15 3.76
CA GLU A 164 -3.31 7.08 3.27
C GLU A 164 -2.35 6.66 4.40
N ILE A 165 -2.32 5.38 4.74
CA ILE A 165 -1.33 4.82 5.66
C ILE A 165 -0.25 4.11 4.85
N ARG A 166 1.02 4.43 5.16
CA ARG A 166 2.21 3.79 4.60
C ARG A 166 2.98 3.07 5.69
N ILE A 167 3.15 1.76 5.53
CA ILE A 167 3.92 0.94 6.48
C ILE A 167 5.10 0.32 5.75
N ALA A 168 6.30 0.78 6.10
CA ALA A 168 7.55 0.23 5.57
C ALA A 168 7.72 -1.20 6.09
N THR A 169 7.98 -2.12 5.16
CA THR A 169 8.24 -3.52 5.50
C THR A 169 9.73 -3.76 5.65
N ASN A 170 10.08 -4.80 6.41
CA ASN A 170 11.46 -5.24 6.61
C ASN A 170 11.83 -6.45 5.73
N VAL A 171 11.06 -6.71 4.67
CA VAL A 171 11.27 -7.89 3.83
C VAL A 171 12.44 -7.68 2.89
N SER A 172 13.31 -8.71 2.79
CA SER A 172 14.39 -8.78 1.82
C SER A 172 14.04 -9.74 0.68
N ASP A 173 14.63 -9.48 -0.48
CA ASP A 173 14.80 -10.41 -1.60
C ASP A 173 15.49 -11.74 -1.22
N LYS A 174 16.20 -11.78 -0.08
CA LYS A 174 16.87 -12.99 0.42
C LYS A 174 15.94 -13.94 1.18
N ASP A 175 14.79 -13.44 1.63
CA ASP A 175 13.84 -14.19 2.48
C ASP A 175 12.68 -14.78 1.66
N ILE A 176 12.92 -15.08 0.38
CA ILE A 176 11.91 -15.63 -0.53
C ILE A 176 11.76 -17.12 -0.26
N GLU A 177 10.61 -17.48 0.31
CA GLU A 177 10.21 -18.85 0.54
C GLU A 177 9.89 -19.56 -0.80
N PRO A 178 10.15 -20.88 -0.92
CA PRO A 178 9.80 -21.61 -2.14
C PRO A 178 8.27 -21.63 -2.35
N ALA A 179 7.51 -21.83 -1.28
CA ALA A 179 6.06 -21.79 -1.31
C ALA A 179 5.46 -21.34 0.03
N ILE A 180 4.30 -20.68 -0.04
CA ILE A 180 3.45 -20.35 1.12
C ILE A 180 2.06 -20.92 0.89
N THR A 181 1.45 -21.45 1.95
CA THR A 181 0.06 -21.88 1.94
C THR A 181 -0.80 -20.94 2.76
N VAL A 182 -1.79 -20.32 2.13
CA VAL A 182 -2.87 -19.55 2.78
C VAL A 182 -4.08 -20.45 2.89
N ARG A 183 -4.47 -20.78 4.12
CA ARG A 183 -5.63 -21.63 4.40
C ARG A 183 -6.72 -20.83 5.08
N ARG A 184 -7.95 -20.90 4.55
CA ARG A 184 -9.14 -20.38 5.24
C ARG A 184 -9.50 -21.30 6.40
N ASN A 185 -9.73 -20.73 7.58
CA ASN A 185 -10.22 -21.49 8.71
C ASN A 185 -11.74 -21.37 8.85
N GLN A 186 -12.38 -22.40 9.41
CA GLN A 186 -13.80 -22.35 9.77
C GLN A 186 -14.02 -21.90 11.21
N GLU A 187 -13.02 -22.09 12.07
CA GLU A 187 -13.03 -21.69 13.47
C GLU A 187 -11.73 -20.92 13.79
N GLY A 188 -11.83 -19.87 14.61
CA GLY A 188 -10.69 -19.03 14.99
C GLY A 188 -10.37 -17.93 13.97
N PRO A 189 -9.08 -17.54 13.82
CA PRO A 189 -8.69 -16.47 12.90
C PRO A 189 -9.08 -16.82 11.45
N PRO A 190 -9.53 -15.85 10.63
CA PRO A 190 -10.16 -16.11 9.32
C PRO A 190 -9.28 -16.90 8.34
N TRP A 191 -7.95 -16.77 8.47
CA TRP A 191 -6.97 -17.54 7.74
C TRP A 191 -5.73 -17.83 8.59
N THR A 192 -4.93 -18.78 8.11
CA THR A 192 -3.57 -19.04 8.58
C THR A 192 -2.63 -19.05 7.39
N VAL A 193 -1.49 -18.37 7.53
CA VAL A 193 -0.39 -18.37 6.56
C VAL A 193 0.68 -19.34 7.06
N LEU A 194 0.91 -20.41 6.31
CA LEU A 194 1.86 -21.47 6.64
C LEU A 194 3.04 -21.45 5.67
N PRO A 195 4.28 -21.28 6.15
CA PRO A 195 5.46 -21.45 5.30
C PRO A 195 5.60 -22.93 4.92
N GLN A 196 5.92 -23.22 3.66
CA GLN A 196 6.34 -24.56 3.24
C GLN A 196 7.88 -24.55 3.24
N ARG A 197 8.48 -25.21 4.23
CA ARG A 197 9.94 -25.42 4.29
C ARG A 197 10.38 -26.50 3.32
#